data_AF-A0A7V8XQX2-F1
#
_entry.id   AF-A0A7V8XQX2-F1
#
_cell.length_a   1.000
_cell.length_b   1.000
_cell.length_c   1.000
_cell.angle_alpha   90.00
_cell.angle_beta   90.00
_cell.angle_gamma   90.00
#
_symmetry.space_group_name_H-M   'P 1'
#
loop_
_entity.id
_entity.type
_entity.pdbx_description
1 polymer ?
#
loop_
_entity_poly.entity_id
_entity_poly.type
_entity_poly.pdbx_seq_one_letter_code
_entity_poly.pdbx_strand_id
1 'polypeptide(L)'
;MINWAFDGAGVPRYRVEFVVADRASGYTAGVDTRWEHAYYPNASDYWQRIAPHEVYRLDQIKVLSQPPGAGVPELVRRYDLRYESAETSLQTDRKEGNGQRVLTLREVQLVGSDGTSALPAQSFTYDTDFGPGFAPRAGWNRLLSGSNNQGGEARFSYSYTFHDPNVTSDSLHENYHRVTQELR
;
A
#
# COMPACT_ATOMS: atom_id res chain seq x y z
N MET A 1 -12.78 -3.39 13.25
CA MET A 1 -13.74 -2.29 13.50
C MET A 1 -13.21 -1.45 14.66
N ILE A 2 -13.36 -0.13 14.59
CA ILE A 2 -12.98 0.80 15.67
C ILE A 2 -14.22 1.63 16.04
N ASN A 3 -14.51 1.79 17.34
CA ASN A 3 -15.66 2.54 17.85
C ASN A 3 -15.18 3.65 18.79
N TRP A 4 -15.77 4.85 18.73
CA TRP A 4 -15.43 5.94 19.67
C TRP A 4 -16.57 6.94 19.88
N ALA A 5 -16.34 7.86 20.83
CA ALA A 5 -17.27 8.91 21.29
C ALA A 5 -18.64 8.34 21.72
N PHE A 6 -18.68 7.75 22.91
CA PHE A 6 -19.90 7.16 23.45
C PHE A 6 -20.85 8.24 23.99
N ASP A 7 -22.16 8.06 23.79
CA ASP A 7 -23.21 9.03 24.12
C ASP A 7 -23.64 9.06 25.61
N GLY A 8 -22.87 8.41 26.49
CA GLY A 8 -23.20 8.25 27.91
C GLY A 8 -24.10 7.06 28.23
N ALA A 9 -24.80 6.49 27.24
CA ALA A 9 -25.55 5.23 27.37
C ALA A 9 -24.76 4.01 26.88
N GLY A 10 -23.48 4.20 26.51
CA GLY A 10 -22.61 3.16 25.99
C GLY A 10 -22.79 2.88 24.50
N VAL A 11 -23.56 3.71 23.78
CA VAL A 11 -23.70 3.59 22.32
C VAL A 11 -22.58 4.42 21.65
N PRO A 12 -21.77 3.82 20.74
CA PRO A 12 -20.73 4.57 20.04
C PRO A 12 -21.35 5.51 19.01
N ARG A 13 -20.99 6.81 19.04
CA ARG A 13 -21.46 7.78 18.06
C ARG A 13 -20.74 7.65 16.72
N TYR A 14 -19.52 7.13 16.71
CA TYR A 14 -18.75 6.94 15.48
C TYR A 14 -18.15 5.54 15.40
N ARG A 15 -18.07 5.06 14.17
CA ARG A 15 -17.50 3.76 13.83
C ARG A 15 -16.64 3.86 12.58
N VAL A 16 -15.52 3.15 12.58
CA VAL A 16 -14.75 2.85 11.38
C VAL A 16 -14.80 1.36 11.08
N GLU A 17 -15.23 1.03 9.87
CA GLU A 17 -15.25 -0.33 9.34
C GLU A 17 -14.21 -0.49 8.24
N PHE A 18 -13.46 -1.59 8.30
CA PHE A 18 -12.48 -1.99 7.31
C PHE A 18 -13.09 -3.14 6.52
N VAL A 19 -13.33 -2.92 5.23
CA VAL A 19 -13.80 -3.95 4.31
C VAL A 19 -12.59 -4.54 3.63
N VAL A 20 -12.34 -5.83 3.90
CA VAL A 20 -11.18 -6.54 3.38
C VAL A 20 -11.62 -7.61 2.38
N ALA A 21 -10.70 -7.96 1.49
CA ALA A 21 -10.86 -9.07 0.56
C ALA A 21 -9.58 -9.90 0.53
N ASP A 22 -9.71 -11.15 0.12
CA ASP A 22 -8.58 -12.05 -0.10
C ASP A 22 -7.70 -11.54 -1.27
N ARG A 23 -6.38 -11.53 -1.08
CA ARG A 23 -5.39 -11.15 -2.10
C ARG A 23 -5.24 -12.23 -3.17
N ALA A 24 -5.42 -13.50 -2.82
CA ALA A 24 -5.20 -14.64 -3.71
C ALA A 24 -6.29 -14.79 -4.80
N SER A 25 -7.35 -13.99 -4.73
CA SER A 25 -8.46 -14.00 -5.68
C SER A 25 -8.79 -12.60 -6.21
N GLY A 26 -9.51 -12.57 -7.33
CA GLY A 26 -9.91 -11.33 -7.99
C GLY A 26 -8.77 -10.63 -8.72
N TYR A 27 -8.81 -9.29 -8.75
CA TYR A 27 -7.91 -8.48 -9.59
C TYR A 27 -6.44 -8.50 -9.15
N THR A 28 -6.18 -8.80 -7.87
CA THR A 28 -4.81 -8.90 -7.32
C THR A 28 -4.29 -10.34 -7.30
N ALA A 29 -4.99 -11.31 -7.90
CA ALA A 29 -4.54 -12.69 -7.89
C ALA A 29 -3.12 -12.80 -8.49
N GLY A 30 -2.20 -13.42 -7.74
CA GLY A 30 -0.79 -13.55 -8.12
C GLY A 30 0.16 -12.53 -7.47
N VAL A 31 -0.35 -11.56 -6.70
CA VAL A 31 0.49 -10.77 -5.77
C VAL A 31 0.69 -11.52 -4.47
N ASP A 32 1.81 -11.24 -3.79
CA ASP A 32 2.16 -11.76 -2.46
C ASP A 32 2.07 -13.30 -2.32
N THR A 33 2.46 -14.04 -3.36
CA THR A 33 2.26 -15.50 -3.42
C THR A 33 3.20 -16.33 -2.55
N ARG A 34 4.26 -15.73 -2.02
CA ARG A 34 5.28 -16.35 -1.16
C ARG A 34 5.42 -15.56 0.14
N TRP A 35 5.85 -16.24 1.18
CA TRP A 35 6.15 -15.66 2.49
C TRP A 35 7.36 -14.73 2.40
N GLU A 36 7.30 -13.59 3.08
CA GLU A 36 8.45 -12.70 3.23
C GLU A 36 9.34 -13.22 4.36
N HIS A 37 10.54 -13.70 4.02
CA HIS A 37 11.51 -14.17 5.01
C HIS A 37 12.95 -13.86 4.56
N ALA A 38 13.85 -13.69 5.53
CA ALA A 38 15.21 -13.19 5.29
C ALA A 38 16.15 -14.13 4.50
N TYR A 39 15.74 -15.35 4.14
CA TYR A 39 16.63 -16.32 3.50
C TYR A 39 15.93 -17.13 2.40
N TYR A 40 16.18 -16.80 1.13
CA TYR A 40 15.71 -17.56 -0.05
C TYR A 40 16.94 -18.02 -0.86
N PRO A 41 16.95 -19.21 -1.51
CA PRO A 41 15.90 -20.21 -1.63
C PRO A 41 15.81 -21.21 -0.47
N ASN A 42 16.79 -21.22 0.43
CA ASN A 42 16.90 -22.20 1.51
C ASN A 42 16.27 -21.66 2.81
N ALA A 43 15.03 -21.21 2.75
CA ALA A 43 14.30 -20.94 3.98
C ALA A 43 14.18 -22.24 4.75
N SER A 44 14.77 -22.29 5.95
CA SER A 44 14.47 -23.37 6.86
C SER A 44 12.96 -23.38 7.14
N ASP A 45 12.38 -24.57 7.32
CA ASP A 45 10.97 -24.75 7.70
C ASP A 45 10.56 -23.87 8.89
N TYR A 46 11.53 -23.53 9.75
CA TYR A 46 11.37 -22.59 10.84
C TYR A 46 10.83 -21.24 10.36
N TRP A 47 11.47 -20.57 9.39
CA TRP A 47 11.08 -19.24 8.94
C TRP A 47 9.73 -19.23 8.24
N GLN A 48 9.42 -20.27 7.46
CA GLN A 48 8.11 -20.42 6.82
C GLN A 48 6.98 -20.57 7.84
N ARG A 49 7.26 -21.11 9.04
CA ARG A 49 6.26 -21.29 10.11
C ARG A 49 6.05 -20.06 10.98
N ILE A 50 7.02 -19.15 11.05
CA ILE A 50 6.97 -18.01 11.98
C ILE A 50 6.85 -16.65 11.28
N ALA A 51 7.25 -16.54 10.01
CA ALA A 51 6.95 -15.35 9.23
C ALA A 51 5.43 -15.24 9.16
N PRO A 52 4.80 -14.07 9.36
CA PRO A 52 3.40 -13.87 9.04
C PRO A 52 3.22 -13.75 7.52
N HIS A 53 2.10 -14.27 6.99
CA HIS A 53 1.71 -14.08 5.59
C HIS A 53 0.50 -13.18 5.51
N GLU A 54 0.66 -12.08 4.80
CA GLU A 54 -0.41 -11.14 4.58
C GLU A 54 -1.31 -11.60 3.43
N VAL A 55 -2.44 -12.21 3.76
CA VAL A 55 -3.36 -12.79 2.76
C VAL A 55 -4.54 -11.87 2.40
N TYR A 56 -4.74 -10.78 3.13
CA TYR A 56 -5.88 -9.87 2.92
C TYR A 56 -5.43 -8.48 2.46
N ARG A 57 -6.19 -7.90 1.53
CA ARG A 57 -6.10 -6.49 1.15
C ARG A 57 -7.28 -5.72 1.73
N LEU A 58 -7.07 -4.42 1.92
CA LEU A 58 -8.09 -3.50 2.40
C LEU A 58 -8.76 -2.81 1.21
N ASP A 59 -10.00 -3.17 0.90
CA ASP A 59 -10.71 -2.58 -0.25
C ASP A 59 -11.42 -1.27 0.13
N GLN A 60 -11.94 -1.17 1.36
CA GLN A 60 -12.65 0.04 1.80
C GLN A 60 -12.43 0.40 3.25
N ILE A 61 -12.40 1.71 3.52
CA ILE A 61 -12.51 2.27 4.88
C ILE A 61 -13.80 3.07 4.95
N LYS A 62 -14.76 2.61 5.74
CA LYS A 62 -16.05 3.29 5.95
C LYS A 62 -16.02 4.04 7.27
N VAL A 63 -16.39 5.31 7.24
CA VAL A 63 -16.62 6.13 8.43
C VAL A 63 -18.13 6.28 8.59
N LEU A 64 -18.65 5.83 9.71
CA LEU A 64 -20.08 5.85 10.03
C LEU A 64 -20.33 6.69 11.28
N SER A 65 -21.51 7.28 11.35
CA SER A 65 -22.02 7.97 12.52
C SER A 65 -23.37 7.39 12.92
N GLN A 66 -23.61 7.27 14.23
CA GLN A 66 -24.91 6.93 14.79
C GLN A 66 -25.41 8.12 15.59
N PRO A 67 -26.19 9.03 14.98
CA PRO A 67 -26.84 10.13 15.69
C PRO A 67 -27.77 9.60 16.80
N PRO A 68 -28.00 10.39 17.87
CA PRO A 68 -29.00 10.02 18.88
C PRO A 68 -30.36 9.73 18.23
N GLY A 69 -30.92 8.55 18.51
CA GLY A 69 -32.21 8.12 17.97
C GLY A 69 -32.19 7.46 16.59
N ALA A 70 -31.04 7.40 15.89
CA ALA A 70 -30.96 6.82 14.53
C ALA A 70 -31.12 5.29 14.49
N GLY A 71 -30.96 4.59 15.62
CA GLY A 71 -31.14 3.13 15.74
C GLY A 71 -30.04 2.28 15.05
N VAL A 72 -29.43 2.77 13.97
CA VAL A 72 -28.34 2.14 13.23
C VAL A 72 -27.27 3.16 12.81
N PRO A 73 -26.00 2.76 12.61
CA PRO A 73 -24.98 3.63 12.03
C PRO A 73 -25.26 3.95 10.56
N GLU A 74 -25.07 5.21 10.20
CA GLU A 74 -25.23 5.75 8.86
C GLU A 74 -23.85 6.12 8.27
N LEU A 75 -23.69 5.95 6.96
CA LEU A 75 -22.44 6.28 6.28
C LEU A 75 -22.21 7.80 6.26
N VAL A 76 -21.04 8.24 6.71
CA VAL A 76 -20.61 9.64 6.58
C VAL A 76 -19.74 9.81 5.33
N ARG A 77 -18.81 8.87 5.13
CA ARG A 77 -17.92 8.81 3.97
C ARG A 77 -17.24 7.45 3.87
N ARG A 78 -16.79 7.09 2.68
CA ARG A 78 -16.02 5.87 2.41
C ARG A 78 -14.79 6.20 1.57
N TYR A 79 -13.66 5.58 1.89
CA TYR A 79 -12.50 5.54 1.02
C TYR A 79 -12.47 4.19 0.32
N ASP A 80 -12.53 4.20 -1.01
CA ASP A 80 -12.31 3.01 -1.84
C ASP A 80 -10.84 2.97 -2.24
N LEU A 81 -10.16 1.87 -1.93
CA LEU A 81 -8.76 1.64 -2.27
C LEU A 81 -8.74 0.69 -3.48
N ARG A 82 -8.05 1.08 -4.56
CA ARG A 82 -7.84 0.19 -5.71
C ARG A 82 -6.36 -0.07 -5.90
N TYR A 83 -6.06 -1.30 -6.28
CA TYR A 83 -4.71 -1.83 -6.39
C TYR A 83 -4.38 -2.15 -7.84
N GLU A 84 -3.09 -2.20 -8.14
CA GLU A 84 -2.58 -2.74 -9.40
C GLU A 84 -2.86 -4.24 -9.53
N SER A 85 -2.88 -4.74 -10.77
CA SER A 85 -2.93 -6.17 -11.03
C SER A 85 -1.56 -6.81 -10.76
N ALA A 86 -1.47 -8.14 -10.76
CA ALA A 86 -0.18 -8.81 -10.64
C ALA A 86 0.80 -8.47 -11.79
N GLU A 87 0.30 -8.07 -12.97
CA GLU A 87 1.14 -7.72 -14.11
C GLU A 87 1.83 -6.36 -13.92
N THR A 88 1.12 -5.40 -13.34
CA THR A 88 1.56 -4.00 -13.18
C THR A 88 2.04 -3.66 -11.77
N SER A 89 1.79 -4.53 -10.79
CA SER A 89 2.28 -4.36 -9.43
C SER A 89 3.80 -4.30 -9.36
N LEU A 90 4.31 -3.55 -8.39
CA LEU A 90 5.72 -3.53 -8.05
C LEU A 90 6.24 -4.92 -7.67
N GLN A 91 7.56 -5.07 -7.65
CA GLN A 91 8.22 -6.30 -7.25
C GLN A 91 9.02 -6.08 -5.97
N THR A 92 9.44 -7.13 -5.28
CA THR A 92 10.45 -7.00 -4.23
C THR A 92 11.79 -6.50 -4.80
N ASP A 93 12.68 -5.96 -3.95
CA ASP A 93 13.98 -5.37 -4.31
C ASP A 93 15.04 -6.41 -4.74
N ARG A 94 14.64 -7.42 -5.52
CA ARG A 94 15.51 -8.50 -5.99
C ARG A 94 15.75 -8.35 -7.50
N LYS A 95 16.99 -8.02 -7.87
CA LYS A 95 17.43 -7.88 -9.27
C LYS A 95 17.29 -9.18 -10.07
N GLU A 96 17.72 -10.29 -9.50
CA GLU A 96 17.80 -11.59 -10.20
C GLU A 96 16.65 -12.53 -9.80
N GLY A 97 15.90 -13.02 -10.80
CA GLY A 97 14.94 -14.11 -10.63
C GLY A 97 13.47 -13.73 -10.51
N ASN A 98 13.07 -12.55 -11.01
CA ASN A 98 11.70 -12.01 -10.95
C ASN A 98 11.22 -11.92 -9.50
N GLY A 99 11.54 -10.79 -8.86
CA GLY A 99 11.03 -10.47 -7.53
C GLY A 99 9.52 -10.73 -7.44
N GLN A 100 9.07 -11.13 -6.25
CA GLN A 100 7.65 -11.37 -6.05
C GLN A 100 6.88 -10.08 -6.27
N ARG A 101 5.72 -10.18 -6.91
CA ARG A 101 4.77 -9.06 -7.03
C ARG A 101 4.22 -8.71 -5.66
N VAL A 102 4.24 -7.43 -5.31
CA VAL A 102 3.76 -6.92 -4.02
C VAL A 102 2.50 -6.08 -4.21
N LEU A 103 1.57 -6.15 -3.25
CA LEU A 103 0.33 -5.38 -3.29
C LEU A 103 0.63 -3.87 -3.46
N THR A 104 0.30 -3.31 -4.62
CA THR A 104 0.63 -1.92 -4.98
C THR A 104 -0.65 -1.09 -5.07
N LEU A 105 -0.76 -0.05 -4.23
CA LEU A 105 -1.92 0.84 -4.21
C LEU A 105 -1.90 1.77 -5.42
N ARG A 106 -2.91 1.68 -6.30
CA ARG A 106 -3.00 2.53 -7.48
C ARG A 106 -3.73 3.83 -7.21
N GLU A 107 -4.83 3.76 -6.47
CA GLU A 107 -5.69 4.92 -6.24
C GLU A 107 -6.52 4.80 -4.97
N VAL A 108 -6.90 5.97 -4.43
CA VAL A 108 -7.87 6.11 -3.35
C VAL A 108 -8.97 7.07 -3.80
N GLN A 109 -10.23 6.66 -3.66
CA GLN A 109 -11.38 7.47 -4.02
C GLN A 109 -12.27 7.74 -2.80
N LEU A 110 -12.56 9.03 -2.54
CA LEU A 110 -13.52 9.42 -1.52
C LEU A 110 -14.95 9.35 -2.08
N VAL A 111 -15.81 8.64 -1.37
CA VAL A 111 -17.24 8.50 -1.65
C VAL A 111 -18.04 9.11 -0.49
N GLY A 112 -19.07 9.88 -0.83
CA GLY A 112 -19.93 10.59 0.10
C GLY A 112 -20.86 9.69 0.91
N SER A 113 -21.68 10.33 1.74
CA SER A 113 -22.64 9.68 2.64
C SER A 113 -23.75 8.91 1.91
N ASP A 114 -24.07 9.27 0.67
CA ASP A 114 -25.02 8.55 -0.19
C ASP A 114 -24.45 7.23 -0.74
N GLY A 115 -23.17 6.95 -0.50
CA GLY A 115 -22.48 5.75 -0.95
C GLY A 115 -22.22 5.66 -2.45
N THR A 116 -22.56 6.70 -3.23
CA THR A 116 -22.47 6.70 -4.70
C THR A 116 -21.82 7.95 -5.28
N SER A 117 -22.01 9.14 -4.68
CA SER A 117 -21.34 10.37 -5.10
C SER A 117 -19.86 10.29 -4.74
N ALA A 118 -18.99 10.25 -5.74
CA ALA A 118 -17.55 10.12 -5.56
C ALA A 118 -16.81 11.37 -6.03
N LEU A 119 -15.78 11.76 -5.28
CA LEU A 119 -14.78 12.71 -5.79
C LEU A 119 -13.88 12.00 -6.82
N PRO A 120 -13.21 12.76 -7.71
CA PRO A 120 -12.10 12.23 -8.49
C PRO A 120 -11.11 11.46 -7.61
N ALA A 121 -10.64 10.31 -8.11
CA ALA A 121 -9.70 9.49 -7.39
C ALA A 121 -8.33 10.18 -7.29
N GLN A 122 -7.69 10.02 -6.12
CA GLN A 122 -6.27 10.31 -5.99
C GLN A 122 -5.50 9.11 -6.52
N SER A 123 -4.66 9.32 -7.54
CA SER A 123 -3.88 8.28 -8.19
C SER A 123 -2.41 8.36 -7.81
N PHE A 124 -1.74 7.21 -7.74
CA PHE A 124 -0.35 7.07 -7.38
C PHE A 124 0.43 6.44 -8.53
N THR A 125 1.66 6.91 -8.76
CA THR A 125 2.60 6.27 -9.68
C THR A 125 3.88 5.93 -8.93
N TYR A 126 4.55 4.88 -9.38
CA TYR A 126 5.75 4.37 -8.74
C TYR A 126 6.88 4.27 -9.76
N ASP A 127 8.11 4.41 -9.28
CA ASP A 127 9.28 4.29 -10.14
C ASP A 127 9.63 2.81 -10.35
N THR A 128 9.52 2.38 -11.61
CA THR A 128 9.78 1.01 -12.07
C THR A 128 11.05 0.95 -12.92
N ASP A 129 11.96 1.91 -12.81
CA ASP A 129 13.24 1.87 -13.48
C ASP A 129 14.33 1.42 -12.51
N PHE A 130 14.74 0.15 -12.65
CA PHE A 130 15.82 -0.42 -11.85
C PHE A 130 17.17 0.26 -12.15
N GLY A 131 17.32 0.84 -13.35
CA GLY A 131 18.58 1.37 -13.84
C GLY A 131 19.54 0.28 -14.38
N PRO A 132 20.68 0.70 -14.95
CA PRO A 132 21.61 -0.20 -15.64
C PRO A 132 22.58 -0.96 -14.70
N GLY A 133 22.59 -0.64 -13.40
CA GLY A 133 23.56 -1.16 -12.43
C GLY A 133 23.21 -2.52 -11.85
N PHE A 134 24.07 -3.05 -10.97
CA PHE A 134 23.80 -4.23 -10.14
C PHE A 134 22.94 -3.91 -8.91
N ALA A 135 22.93 -2.65 -8.48
CA ALA A 135 22.01 -2.15 -7.47
C ALA A 135 20.82 -1.38 -8.10
N PRO A 136 19.62 -1.45 -7.47
CA PRO A 136 18.45 -0.70 -7.92
C PRO A 136 18.70 0.81 -7.82
N ARG A 137 18.19 1.60 -8.77
CA ARG A 137 18.15 3.06 -8.68
C ARG A 137 17.47 3.49 -7.38
N ALA A 138 17.86 4.64 -6.82
CA ALA A 138 17.31 5.13 -5.56
C ALA A 138 15.76 5.23 -5.52
N GLY A 139 15.10 5.48 -6.65
CA GLY A 139 13.65 5.54 -6.75
C GLY A 139 12.95 4.20 -6.96
N TRP A 140 13.66 3.13 -7.35
CA TRP A 140 13.08 1.82 -7.65
C TRP A 140 12.11 1.34 -6.56
N ASN A 141 10.91 0.92 -6.97
CA ASN A 141 9.79 0.51 -6.12
C ASN A 141 9.26 1.58 -5.14
N ARG A 142 9.52 2.87 -5.37
CA ARG A 142 9.05 3.96 -4.50
C ARG A 142 8.04 4.86 -5.21
N LEU A 143 7.22 5.53 -4.41
CA LEU A 143 6.20 6.45 -4.90
C LEU A 143 6.84 7.60 -5.67
N LEU A 144 6.56 7.70 -6.97
CA LEU A 144 7.09 8.74 -7.83
C LEU A 144 6.20 9.99 -7.80
N SER A 145 4.88 9.80 -7.86
CA SER A 145 3.93 10.91 -7.75
C SER A 145 2.58 10.50 -7.20
N GLY A 146 1.87 11.48 -6.65
CA GLY A 146 0.46 11.39 -6.29
C GLY A 146 -0.31 12.58 -6.88
N SER A 147 -1.43 12.33 -7.56
CA SER A 147 -2.28 13.38 -8.15
C SER A 147 -3.70 13.26 -7.63
N ASN A 148 -4.34 14.37 -7.28
CA ASN A 148 -5.76 14.40 -6.94
C ASN A 148 -6.68 14.57 -8.17
N ASN A 149 -6.09 14.63 -9.37
CA ASN A 149 -6.76 14.86 -10.66
C ASN A 149 -7.65 16.12 -10.68
N GLN A 150 -7.32 17.09 -9.83
CA GLN A 150 -8.00 18.39 -9.67
C GLN A 150 -6.99 19.54 -9.58
N GLY A 151 -5.82 19.37 -10.21
CA GLY A 151 -4.75 20.36 -10.25
C GLY A 151 -3.75 20.30 -9.09
N GLY A 152 -3.91 19.36 -8.14
CA GLY A 152 -2.90 19.06 -7.13
C GLY A 152 -2.09 17.82 -7.51
N GLU A 153 -0.77 17.99 -7.62
CA GLU A 153 0.18 16.90 -7.84
C GLU A 153 1.34 17.04 -6.85
N ALA A 154 1.77 15.92 -6.27
CA ALA A 154 3.03 15.82 -5.54
C ALA A 154 3.97 14.90 -6.30
N ARG A 155 5.22 15.32 -6.50
CA ARG A 155 6.28 14.47 -7.06
C ARG A 155 7.41 14.30 -6.07
N PHE A 156 7.96 13.10 -6.04
CA PHE A 156 9.02 12.71 -5.14
C PHE A 156 10.28 12.36 -5.92
N SER A 157 11.42 12.81 -5.41
CA SER A 157 12.73 12.37 -5.88
C SER A 157 13.51 11.74 -4.73
N TYR A 158 14.34 10.76 -5.06
CA TYR A 158 15.07 9.95 -4.10
C TYR A 158 16.57 10.00 -4.36
N SER A 159 17.35 9.97 -3.27
CA SER A 159 18.79 9.70 -3.34
C SER A 159 19.13 8.52 -2.44
N TYR A 160 20.25 7.87 -2.74
CA TYR A 160 20.88 6.97 -1.79
C TYR A 160 21.29 7.75 -0.53
N THR A 161 21.11 7.13 0.64
CA THR A 161 21.64 7.63 1.92
C THR A 161 22.95 6.96 2.28
N PHE A 162 23.32 5.88 1.60
CA PHE A 162 24.61 5.20 1.71
C PHE A 162 25.11 4.81 0.31
N HIS A 163 26.33 5.19 -0.02
CA HIS A 163 27.03 4.79 -1.24
C HIS A 163 28.45 4.39 -0.85
N ASP A 164 28.72 3.10 -0.68
CA ASP A 164 30.09 2.61 -0.55
C ASP A 164 30.61 2.24 -1.94
N PRO A 165 31.53 3.03 -2.53
CA PRO A 165 32.08 2.75 -3.85
C PRO A 165 32.92 1.45 -3.91
N ASN A 166 33.21 0.81 -2.77
CA ASN A 166 34.03 -0.40 -2.69
C ASN A 166 33.22 -1.69 -2.50
N VAL A 167 31.89 -1.60 -2.35
CA VAL A 167 31.02 -2.79 -2.20
C VAL A 167 30.55 -3.24 -3.59
N THR A 168 31.15 -4.33 -4.08
CA THR A 168 30.83 -4.96 -5.37
C THR A 168 29.76 -6.06 -5.27
N SER A 169 29.15 -6.25 -4.10
CA SER A 169 28.15 -7.31 -3.86
C SER A 169 26.77 -6.75 -3.52
N ASP A 170 25.74 -7.41 -4.07
CA ASP A 170 24.31 -7.04 -3.96
C ASP A 170 23.76 -7.01 -2.52
N SER A 171 24.48 -7.54 -1.54
CA SER A 171 23.96 -7.91 -0.22
C SER A 171 23.77 -6.79 0.81
N LEU A 172 24.03 -5.51 0.47
CA LEU A 172 23.97 -4.40 1.43
C LEU A 172 23.18 -3.16 0.96
N HIS A 173 22.52 -3.23 -0.21
CA HIS A 173 21.82 -2.07 -0.78
C HIS A 173 20.32 -2.02 -0.44
N GLU A 174 19.85 -2.86 0.48
CA GLU A 174 18.46 -2.87 0.91
C GLU A 174 18.12 -1.60 1.71
N ASN A 175 17.29 -0.73 1.12
CA ASN A 175 16.54 0.35 1.79
C ASN A 175 17.31 1.56 2.38
N TYR A 176 18.45 1.96 1.79
CA TYR A 176 19.11 3.23 2.15
C TYR A 176 18.71 4.38 1.24
N HIS A 177 17.48 4.90 1.39
CA HIS A 177 16.99 6.00 0.56
C HIS A 177 16.28 7.07 1.39
N ARG A 178 16.45 8.32 0.98
CA ARG A 178 15.69 9.45 1.51
C ARG A 178 14.99 10.18 0.39
N VAL A 179 13.81 10.69 0.68
CA VAL A 179 13.19 11.72 -0.15
C VAL A 179 14.11 12.93 -0.12
N THR A 180 14.57 13.37 -1.28
CA THR A 180 15.42 14.56 -1.41
C THR A 180 14.63 15.78 -1.81
N GLN A 181 13.46 15.58 -2.43
CA GLN A 181 12.62 16.68 -2.89
C GLN A 181 11.16 16.24 -2.98
N GLU A 182 10.28 17.13 -2.53
CA GLU A 182 8.85 17.11 -2.80
C GLU A 182 8.53 18.33 -3.66
N LEU A 183 8.01 18.13 -4.87
CA LEU A 183 7.48 19.19 -5.72
C LEU A 183 5.95 19.18 -5.61
N ARG A 184 5.35 20.34 -5.35
CA ARG A 184 3.91 20.56 -5.22
C ARG A 184 3.43 21.57 -6.25
#